data_AF-A0A7S3U5F8-F1
#
_entry.id   AF-A0A7S3U5F8-F1
#
_cell.length_a   1.000
_cell.length_b   1.000
_cell.length_c   1.000
_cell.angle_alpha   90.00
_cell.angle_beta   90.00
_cell.angle_gamma   90.00
#
_symmetry.space_group_name_H-M   'P 1'
#
loop_
_entity.id
_entity.type
_entity.pdbx_description
1 polymer ?
#
loop_
_entity_poly.entity_id
_entity_poly.type
_entity_poly.pdbx_seq_one_letter_code
_entity_poly.pdbx_strand_id
1 'polypeptide(L)'
;QMVHSTSMLDGIKAEISTLTEAGAQAASEAATGKGQLADTRASLAEAEKLLADLKATFQAKSDTFAVNQKVRAGELAAIGKAVEILSAPEVIDHYAQHVKALLQLPSGRRGLSLLQVRSQSRSAVRGKAASYLQARARALNSKLLASFAQQLQESPFAKVIGMIESLIERLQEEAASEADHKAFCDDELRKNKLKRKHMESESARLHAEIEEKAMAIEEMAKEIQTLAEEQA
;
A
#
# COMPACT_ATOMS: atom_id res chain seq x y z
N GLN A 1 -64.05 -47.92 -16.43
CA GLN A 1 -62.65 -48.26 -16.12
C GLN A 1 -61.62 -47.31 -16.75
N MET A 2 -61.85 -46.73 -17.94
CA MET A 2 -60.88 -45.82 -18.58
C MET A 2 -60.58 -44.52 -17.79
N VAL A 3 -61.57 -43.86 -17.20
CA VAL A 3 -61.40 -42.56 -16.50
C VAL A 3 -60.44 -42.64 -15.30
N HIS A 4 -60.40 -43.79 -14.62
CA HIS A 4 -59.50 -44.01 -13.48
C HIS A 4 -58.04 -44.19 -13.91
N SER A 5 -57.82 -44.77 -15.09
CA SER A 5 -56.47 -45.01 -15.63
C SER A 5 -55.84 -43.70 -16.13
N THR A 6 -56.64 -42.81 -16.74
CA THR A 6 -56.20 -41.48 -17.18
C THR A 6 -55.81 -40.59 -16.01
N SER A 7 -56.63 -40.58 -14.94
CA SER A 7 -56.33 -39.82 -13.72
C SER A 7 -55.05 -40.30 -13.02
N MET A 8 -54.72 -41.59 -13.13
CA MET A 8 -53.50 -42.14 -12.54
C MET A 8 -52.25 -41.76 -13.36
N LEU A 9 -52.36 -41.77 -14.70
CA LEU A 9 -51.30 -41.33 -15.60
C LEU A 9 -50.99 -39.84 -15.47
N ASP A 10 -52.01 -39.00 -15.30
CA ASP A 10 -51.83 -37.56 -15.07
C ASP A 10 -51.17 -37.28 -13.71
N GLY A 11 -51.49 -38.07 -12.67
CA GLY A 11 -50.82 -38.01 -11.38
C GLY A 11 -49.34 -38.38 -11.44
N ILE A 12 -49.01 -39.48 -12.15
CA ILE A 12 -47.62 -39.92 -12.34
C ILE A 12 -46.82 -38.89 -13.15
N LYS A 13 -47.42 -38.26 -14.17
CA LYS A 13 -46.77 -37.17 -14.92
C LYS A 13 -46.46 -35.96 -14.04
N ALA A 14 -47.38 -35.59 -13.15
CA ALA A 14 -47.16 -34.51 -12.20
C ALA A 14 -46.05 -34.85 -11.18
N GLU A 15 -46.01 -36.08 -10.69
CA GLU A 15 -44.92 -36.56 -9.80
C GLU A 15 -43.56 -36.58 -10.51
N ILE A 16 -43.49 -37.02 -11.77
CA ILE A 16 -42.24 -36.99 -12.54
C ILE A 16 -41.76 -35.56 -12.74
N SER A 17 -42.66 -34.62 -13.10
CA SER A 17 -42.33 -33.20 -13.26
C SER A 17 -41.80 -32.56 -11.99
N THR A 18 -42.43 -32.85 -10.85
CA THR A 18 -41.98 -32.32 -9.55
C THR A 18 -40.65 -32.93 -9.10
N LEU A 19 -40.40 -34.22 -9.40
CA LEU A 19 -39.12 -34.88 -9.15
C LEU A 19 -37.99 -34.35 -10.02
N THR A 20 -38.24 -34.05 -11.31
CA THR A 20 -37.24 -33.43 -12.19
C THR A 20 -36.92 -32.00 -11.75
N GLU A 21 -37.93 -31.21 -11.35
CA GLU A 21 -37.72 -29.87 -10.79
C GLU A 21 -36.92 -29.90 -9.48
N ALA A 22 -37.25 -30.84 -8.58
CA ALA A 22 -36.51 -31.04 -7.33
C ALA A 22 -35.06 -31.50 -7.58
N GLY A 23 -34.83 -32.37 -8.57
CA GLY A 23 -33.51 -32.81 -8.98
C GLY A 23 -32.66 -31.66 -9.55
N ALA A 24 -33.26 -30.80 -10.38
CA ALA A 24 -32.61 -29.62 -10.93
C ALA A 24 -32.27 -28.59 -9.83
N GLN A 25 -33.17 -28.37 -8.87
CA GLN A 25 -32.90 -27.52 -7.70
C GLN A 25 -31.75 -28.08 -6.85
N ALA A 26 -31.77 -29.38 -6.54
CA ALA A 26 -30.71 -30.02 -5.76
C ALA A 26 -29.34 -29.95 -6.48
N ALA A 27 -29.31 -30.08 -7.80
CA ALA A 27 -28.08 -29.92 -8.59
C ALA A 27 -27.54 -28.48 -8.56
N SER A 28 -28.42 -27.48 -8.65
CA SER A 28 -28.08 -26.06 -8.52
C SER A 28 -27.56 -25.70 -7.12
N GLU A 29 -28.21 -26.20 -6.07
CA GLU A 29 -27.77 -26.04 -4.68
C GLU A 29 -26.41 -26.72 -4.43
N ALA A 30 -26.18 -27.91 -5.01
CA ALA A 30 -24.88 -28.57 -4.93
C ALA A 30 -23.78 -27.79 -5.66
N ALA A 31 -24.08 -27.18 -6.80
CA ALA A 31 -23.12 -26.37 -7.55
C ALA A 31 -22.76 -25.08 -6.79
N THR A 32 -23.77 -24.36 -6.28
CA THR A 32 -23.59 -23.17 -5.46
C THR A 32 -22.83 -23.47 -4.16
N GLY A 33 -23.15 -24.57 -3.48
CA GLY A 33 -22.43 -25.02 -2.28
C GLY A 33 -20.95 -25.35 -2.55
N LYS A 34 -20.63 -25.98 -3.69
CA LYS A 34 -19.23 -26.22 -4.09
C LYS A 34 -18.48 -24.91 -4.38
N GLY A 35 -19.13 -23.94 -5.01
CA GLY A 35 -18.58 -22.61 -5.24
C GLY A 35 -18.25 -21.88 -3.93
N GLN A 36 -19.23 -21.82 -3.02
CA GLN A 36 -19.04 -21.23 -1.69
C GLN A 36 -17.92 -21.93 -0.89
N LEU A 37 -17.80 -23.26 -1.01
CA LEU A 37 -16.73 -24.01 -0.35
C LEU A 37 -15.34 -23.67 -0.92
N ALA A 38 -15.24 -23.43 -2.23
CA ALA A 38 -14.00 -22.96 -2.84
C ALA A 38 -13.65 -21.54 -2.39
N ASP A 39 -14.61 -20.63 -2.39
CA ASP A 39 -14.41 -19.23 -1.99
C ASP A 39 -14.04 -19.11 -0.50
N THR A 40 -14.68 -19.90 0.36
CA THR A 40 -14.35 -19.94 1.80
C THR A 40 -12.96 -20.51 2.06
N ARG A 41 -12.52 -21.53 1.31
CA ARG A 41 -11.15 -22.04 1.38
C ARG A 41 -10.12 -21.01 0.91
N ALA A 42 -10.41 -20.27 -0.16
CA ALA A 42 -9.53 -19.19 -0.62
C ALA A 42 -9.41 -18.08 0.44
N SER A 43 -10.54 -17.65 1.00
CA SER A 43 -10.60 -16.64 2.06
C SER A 43 -9.85 -17.08 3.33
N LEU A 44 -9.95 -18.36 3.68
CA LEU A 44 -9.23 -18.94 4.82
C LEU A 44 -7.71 -18.92 4.58
N ALA A 45 -7.24 -19.30 3.39
CA ALA A 45 -5.82 -19.28 3.06
C ALA A 45 -5.25 -17.85 3.08
N GLU A 46 -6.01 -16.85 2.62
CA GLU A 46 -5.63 -15.44 2.73
C GLU A 46 -5.59 -14.96 4.18
N ALA A 47 -6.59 -15.32 5.00
CA ALA A 47 -6.62 -14.98 6.42
C ALA A 47 -5.46 -15.60 7.20
N GLU A 48 -5.06 -16.84 6.90
CA GLU A 48 -3.90 -17.49 7.51
C GLU A 48 -2.59 -16.77 7.18
N LYS A 49 -2.41 -16.35 5.91
CA LYS A 49 -1.25 -15.54 5.50
C LYS A 49 -1.22 -14.20 6.22
N LEU A 50 -2.35 -13.48 6.24
CA LEU A 50 -2.46 -12.20 6.92
C LEU A 50 -2.15 -12.34 8.41
N LEU A 51 -2.62 -13.40 9.06
CA LEU A 51 -2.34 -13.67 10.46
C LEU A 51 -0.84 -13.92 10.70
N ALA A 52 -0.17 -14.67 9.83
CA ALA A 52 1.27 -14.89 9.91
C ALA A 52 2.05 -13.56 9.78
N ASP A 53 1.72 -12.75 8.78
CA ASP A 53 2.34 -11.44 8.56
C ASP A 53 2.08 -10.48 9.73
N LEU A 54 0.86 -10.49 10.28
CA LEU A 54 0.50 -9.67 11.43
C LEU A 54 1.29 -10.07 12.68
N LYS A 55 1.50 -11.38 12.92
CA LYS A 55 2.32 -11.86 14.03
C LYS A 55 3.78 -11.46 13.87
N ALA A 56 4.34 -11.60 12.68
CA ALA A 56 5.73 -11.22 12.40
C ALA A 56 5.94 -9.71 12.58
N THR A 57 5.04 -8.90 12.03
CA THR A 57 5.09 -7.43 12.17
C THR A 57 4.88 -6.98 13.61
N PHE A 58 3.99 -7.63 14.36
CA PHE A 58 3.78 -7.35 15.78
C PHE A 58 5.04 -7.62 16.61
N GLN A 59 5.70 -8.76 16.42
CA GLN A 59 6.95 -9.09 17.12
C GLN A 59 8.05 -8.06 16.82
N ALA A 60 8.30 -7.77 15.54
CA ALA A 60 9.30 -6.78 15.14
C ALA A 60 9.01 -5.37 15.69
N LYS A 61 7.74 -4.95 15.71
CA LYS A 61 7.33 -3.66 16.27
C LYS A 61 7.46 -3.61 17.79
N SER A 62 7.14 -4.70 18.48
CA SER A 62 7.29 -4.80 19.93
C SER A 62 8.75 -4.69 20.35
N ASP A 63 9.64 -5.42 19.65
CA ASP A 63 11.08 -5.40 19.94
C ASP A 63 11.68 -4.02 19.68
N THR A 64 11.35 -3.41 18.53
CA THR A 64 11.82 -2.05 18.21
C THR A 64 11.27 -1.01 19.20
N PHE A 65 10.01 -1.14 19.64
CA PHE A 65 9.44 -0.26 20.67
C PHE A 65 10.19 -0.38 22.01
N ALA A 66 10.53 -1.60 22.43
CA ALA A 66 11.30 -1.83 23.65
C ALA A 66 12.70 -1.21 23.58
N VAL A 67 13.39 -1.33 22.45
CA VAL A 67 14.68 -0.68 22.20
C VAL A 67 14.54 0.84 22.23
N ASN A 68 13.54 1.39 21.55
CA ASN A 68 13.30 2.84 21.50
C ASN A 68 12.98 3.42 22.89
N GLN A 69 12.26 2.69 23.74
CA GLN A 69 12.02 3.12 25.12
C GLN A 69 13.32 3.30 25.90
N LYS A 70 14.27 2.37 25.76
CA LYS A 70 15.59 2.45 26.41
C LYS A 70 16.39 3.64 25.88
N VAL A 71 16.41 3.86 24.56
CA VAL A 71 17.09 5.00 23.94
C VAL A 71 16.48 6.32 24.42
N ARG A 72 15.15 6.43 24.42
CA ARG A 72 14.42 7.62 24.87
C ARG A 72 14.72 7.99 26.33
N ALA A 73 14.85 7.00 27.21
CA ALA A 73 15.27 7.26 28.59
C ALA A 73 16.68 7.89 28.65
N GLY A 74 17.60 7.40 27.82
CA GLY A 74 18.94 7.99 27.67
C GLY A 74 18.91 9.40 27.07
N GLU A 75 18.07 9.64 26.06
CA GLU A 75 17.87 10.96 25.45
C GLU A 75 17.34 11.98 26.47
N LEU A 76 16.34 11.60 27.27
CA LEU A 76 15.80 12.47 28.32
C LEU A 76 16.85 12.81 29.38
N ALA A 77 17.68 11.85 29.77
CA ALA A 77 18.80 12.10 30.68
C ALA A 77 19.86 13.04 30.07
N ALA A 78 20.16 12.87 28.79
CA ALA A 78 21.10 13.75 28.06
C ALA A 78 20.55 15.17 27.94
N ILE A 79 19.26 15.34 27.62
CA ILE A 79 18.59 16.64 27.58
C ILE A 79 18.58 17.28 28.97
N GLY A 80 18.29 16.52 30.02
CA GLY A 80 18.37 16.99 31.40
C GLY A 80 19.75 17.55 31.75
N LYS A 81 20.81 16.80 31.46
CA LYS A 81 22.19 17.28 31.63
C LYS A 81 22.51 18.51 30.78
N ALA A 82 22.01 18.58 29.55
CA ALA A 82 22.21 19.75 28.72
C ALA A 82 21.54 21.00 29.32
N VAL A 83 20.32 20.85 29.86
CA VAL A 83 19.63 21.93 30.59
C VAL A 83 20.41 22.32 31.83
N GLU A 84 20.93 21.38 32.61
CA GLU A 84 21.78 21.67 33.78
C GLU A 84 23.04 22.46 33.41
N ILE A 85 23.76 22.03 32.37
CA ILE A 85 24.97 22.72 31.90
C ILE A 85 24.62 24.13 31.41
N LEU A 86 23.55 24.28 30.63
CA LEU A 86 23.11 25.59 30.14
C LEU A 86 22.58 26.51 31.25
N SER A 87 22.06 25.93 32.32
CA SER A 87 21.52 26.67 33.47
C SER A 87 22.57 26.93 34.56
N ALA A 88 23.78 26.40 34.41
CA ALA A 88 24.87 26.65 35.34
C ALA A 88 25.24 28.16 35.34
N PRO A 89 25.39 28.79 36.51
CA PRO A 89 25.65 30.23 36.60
C PRO A 89 26.94 30.64 35.86
N GLU A 90 27.95 29.77 35.81
CA GLU A 90 29.18 30.01 35.04
C GLU A 90 28.89 30.16 33.54
N VAL A 91 28.00 29.33 32.99
CA VAL A 91 27.62 29.37 31.57
C VAL A 91 26.69 30.56 31.31
N ILE A 92 25.76 30.85 32.21
CA ILE A 92 24.88 32.03 32.12
C ILE A 92 25.69 33.34 32.20
N ASP A 93 26.67 33.43 33.09
CA ASP A 93 27.49 34.63 33.27
C ASP A 93 28.47 34.81 32.10
N HIS A 94 29.09 33.73 31.60
CA HIS A 94 29.87 33.78 30.36
C HIS A 94 28.99 34.16 29.16
N TYR A 95 27.77 33.62 29.05
CA TYR A 95 26.83 33.98 27.99
C TYR A 95 26.39 35.44 28.14
N ALA A 96 26.08 35.94 29.34
CA ALA A 96 25.70 37.32 29.58
C ALA A 96 26.84 38.30 29.30
N GLN A 97 28.09 37.96 29.65
CA GLN A 97 29.27 38.79 29.36
C GLN A 97 29.60 38.81 27.87
N HIS A 98 29.55 37.67 27.18
CA HIS A 98 29.86 37.59 25.75
C HIS A 98 28.69 38.04 24.86
N VAL A 99 27.44 37.87 25.28
CA VAL A 99 26.25 38.35 24.57
C VAL A 99 26.02 39.84 24.80
N LYS A 100 26.28 40.42 25.98
CA LYS A 100 26.30 41.89 26.13
C LYS A 100 27.44 42.54 25.33
N ALA A 101 28.55 41.83 25.13
CA ALA A 101 29.63 42.28 24.24
C ALA A 101 29.25 42.19 22.73
N LEU A 102 28.33 41.27 22.36
CA LEU A 102 27.80 41.13 20.99
C LEU A 102 26.55 41.97 20.72
N LEU A 103 25.74 42.26 21.76
CA LEU A 103 24.65 43.24 21.76
C LEU A 103 25.19 44.61 22.22
N GLN A 104 26.11 45.18 21.45
CA GLN A 104 26.08 46.62 21.27
C GLN A 104 24.78 46.94 20.52
N LEU A 105 23.70 47.12 21.28
CA LEU A 105 22.41 47.56 20.76
C LEU A 105 22.53 49.08 20.55
N PRO A 106 22.67 49.61 19.32
CA PRO A 106 22.31 50.99 19.11
C PRO A 106 20.81 51.07 19.33
N SER A 107 20.40 51.94 20.26
CA SER A 107 19.03 52.37 20.46
C SER A 107 18.39 52.73 19.11
N GLY A 108 17.62 51.82 18.53
CA GLY A 108 17.03 52.02 17.21
C GLY A 108 16.44 50.74 16.64
N ARG A 109 15.12 50.58 16.81
CA ARG A 109 14.29 49.56 16.16
C ARG A 109 14.67 49.44 14.67
N ARG A 110 15.18 48.28 14.23
CA ARG A 110 15.21 47.89 12.82
C ARG A 110 14.52 46.54 12.70
N GLY A 111 13.38 46.55 12.00
CA GLY A 111 12.60 45.35 11.72
C GLY A 111 13.43 44.31 10.96
N LEU A 112 13.20 43.05 11.29
CA LEU A 112 13.79 41.90 10.62
C LEU A 112 13.24 41.82 9.19
N SER A 113 14.02 42.27 8.21
CA SER A 113 13.80 41.98 6.80
C SER A 113 14.38 40.59 6.50
N LEU A 114 13.51 39.60 6.28
CA LEU A 114 13.90 38.33 5.67
C LEU A 114 14.19 38.55 4.18
N LEU A 115 15.42 38.93 3.88
CA LEU A 115 15.90 39.08 2.50
C LEU A 115 16.24 37.70 1.92
N GLN A 116 15.23 36.98 1.42
CA GLN A 116 15.43 35.84 0.52
C GLN A 116 16.06 36.32 -0.79
N VAL A 117 17.37 36.16 -0.94
CA VAL A 117 18.06 36.37 -2.22
C VAL A 117 18.70 35.06 -2.66
N ARG A 118 18.40 34.68 -3.90
CA ARG A 118 18.94 33.59 -4.73
C ARG A 118 20.28 33.02 -4.21
N SER A 119 20.26 31.74 -3.80
CA SER A 119 21.33 31.05 -3.07
C SER A 119 22.40 30.41 -3.96
N GLN A 120 22.14 30.16 -5.24
CA GLN A 120 23.03 29.29 -6.03
C GLN A 120 24.32 29.97 -6.51
N SER A 121 24.32 31.28 -6.83
CA SER A 121 25.52 31.99 -7.31
C SER A 121 26.47 32.44 -6.18
N ARG A 122 25.97 32.55 -4.93
CA ARG A 122 26.75 33.10 -3.80
C ARG A 122 27.60 32.08 -3.06
N SER A 123 27.36 30.78 -3.28
CA SER A 123 28.13 29.68 -2.66
C SER A 123 29.62 29.73 -3.02
N ALA A 124 29.94 29.79 -4.33
CA ALA A 124 31.34 29.77 -4.80
C ALA A 124 32.14 31.02 -4.36
N VAL A 125 31.51 32.20 -4.36
CA VAL A 125 32.15 33.45 -3.91
C VAL A 125 32.33 33.46 -2.39
N ARG A 126 31.37 32.92 -1.62
CA ARG A 126 31.49 32.75 -0.17
C ARG A 126 32.60 31.77 0.20
N GLY A 127 32.74 30.65 -0.50
CA GLY A 127 33.83 29.69 -0.27
C GLY A 127 35.21 30.33 -0.46
N LYS A 128 35.39 31.14 -1.52
CA LYS A 128 36.63 31.89 -1.77
C LYS A 128 36.89 32.99 -0.72
N ALA A 129 35.84 33.69 -0.30
CA ALA A 129 35.95 34.71 0.75
C ALA A 129 36.27 34.06 2.12
N ALA A 130 35.66 32.93 2.44
CA ALA A 130 35.90 32.19 3.68
C ALA A 130 37.33 31.65 3.75
N SER A 131 37.87 31.10 2.65
CA SER A 131 39.27 30.62 2.61
C SER A 131 40.29 31.77 2.73
N TYR A 132 40.02 32.90 2.07
CA TYR A 132 40.85 34.10 2.20
C TYR A 132 40.86 34.67 3.63
N LEU A 133 39.68 34.80 4.23
CA LEU A 133 39.53 35.27 5.61
C LEU A 133 40.17 34.30 6.60
N GLN A 134 40.08 32.99 6.38
CA GLN A 134 40.73 31.98 7.21
C GLN A 134 42.26 32.03 7.11
N ALA A 135 42.81 32.26 5.92
CA ALA A 135 44.26 32.45 5.72
C ALA A 135 44.76 33.72 6.44
N ARG A 136 44.02 34.83 6.34
CA ARG A 136 44.34 36.08 7.05
C ARG A 136 44.15 35.97 8.56
N ALA A 137 43.16 35.21 9.03
CA ALA A 137 42.95 34.95 10.44
C ALA A 137 44.12 34.20 11.07
N ARG A 138 44.70 33.22 10.35
CA ARG A 138 45.91 32.51 10.77
C ARG A 138 47.14 33.43 10.81
N ALA A 139 47.33 34.25 9.78
CA ALA A 139 48.46 35.18 9.72
C ALA A 139 48.41 36.26 10.82
N LEU A 140 47.21 36.73 11.17
CA LEU A 140 46.99 37.78 12.16
C LEU A 140 46.70 37.24 13.58
N ASN A 141 46.69 35.91 13.78
CA ASN A 141 46.28 35.25 15.03
C ASN A 141 44.92 35.75 15.60
N SER A 142 43.99 36.14 14.73
CA SER A 142 42.71 36.73 15.13
C SER A 142 41.62 35.66 15.23
N LYS A 143 41.17 35.38 16.47
CA LYS A 143 40.09 34.41 16.75
C LYS A 143 38.73 34.86 16.22
N LEU A 144 38.47 36.18 16.20
CA LEU A 144 37.22 36.75 15.66
C LEU A 144 37.13 36.57 14.14
N LEU A 145 38.25 36.72 13.43
CA LEU A 145 38.27 36.55 11.98
C LEU A 145 38.14 35.06 11.61
N ALA A 146 38.69 34.17 12.44
CA ALA A 146 38.54 32.72 12.27
C ALA A 146 37.10 32.25 12.50
N SER A 147 36.41 32.73 13.54
CA SER A 147 35.01 32.37 13.80
C SER A 147 34.07 32.89 12.71
N PHE A 148 34.31 34.10 12.22
CA PHE A 148 33.54 34.66 11.11
C PHE A 148 33.75 33.87 9.81
N ALA A 149 34.99 33.49 9.49
CA ALA A 149 35.28 32.64 8.33
C ALA A 149 34.58 31.26 8.42
N GLN A 150 34.42 30.72 9.63
CA GLN A 150 33.72 29.45 9.87
C GLN A 150 32.19 29.60 9.75
N GLN A 151 31.63 30.73 10.14
CA GLN A 151 30.20 31.04 9.93
C GLN A 151 29.84 31.27 8.46
N LEU A 152 30.82 31.66 7.62
CA LEU A 152 30.63 31.77 6.17
C LEU A 152 30.69 30.43 5.42
N GLN A 153 31.13 29.36 6.07
CA GLN A 153 31.12 28.02 5.48
C GLN A 153 29.66 27.56 5.25
N GLU A 154 29.47 26.74 4.22
CA GLU A 154 28.15 26.25 3.83
C GLU A 154 27.41 25.61 5.02
N SER A 155 26.12 25.93 5.16
CA SER A 155 25.27 25.36 6.21
C SER A 155 25.21 23.84 6.04
N PRO A 156 25.43 23.04 7.10
CA PRO A 156 25.35 21.57 7.02
C PRO A 156 23.97 21.07 6.57
N PHE A 157 22.94 21.92 6.67
CA PHE A 157 21.58 21.62 6.22
C PHE A 157 21.40 21.66 4.70
N ALA A 158 22.30 22.29 3.93
CA ALA A 158 22.20 22.28 2.46
C ALA A 158 22.25 20.85 1.90
N LYS A 159 23.09 19.99 2.49
CA LYS A 159 23.18 18.57 2.13
C LYS A 159 21.94 17.78 2.54
N VAL A 160 21.34 18.12 3.69
CA VAL A 160 20.09 17.49 4.17
C VAL A 160 18.91 17.86 3.28
N ILE A 161 18.81 19.13 2.88
CA ILE A 161 17.79 19.60 1.94
C ILE A 161 17.93 18.85 0.60
N GLY A 162 19.14 18.73 0.05
CA GLY A 162 19.36 17.96 -1.18
C GLY A 162 19.01 16.47 -1.06
N MET A 163 19.28 15.83 0.09
CA MET A 163 18.82 14.44 0.32
C MET A 163 17.29 14.35 0.37
N ILE A 164 16.61 15.31 1.01
CA ILE A 164 15.15 15.34 1.07
C ILE A 164 14.56 15.55 -0.33
N GLU A 165 15.12 16.48 -1.12
CA GLU A 165 14.71 16.70 -2.51
C GLU A 165 14.86 15.41 -3.34
N SER A 166 15.99 14.70 -3.23
CA SER A 166 16.20 13.41 -3.92
C SER A 166 15.24 12.30 -3.50
N LEU A 167 14.82 12.28 -2.23
CA LEU A 167 13.83 11.33 -1.72
C LEU A 167 12.43 11.65 -2.24
N ILE A 168 12.09 12.94 -2.37
CA ILE A 168 10.81 13.37 -2.94
C ILE A 168 10.73 12.99 -4.42
N GLU A 169 11.79 13.22 -5.19
CA GLU A 169 11.85 12.82 -6.60
C GLU A 169 11.66 11.31 -6.76
N ARG A 170 12.36 10.51 -5.95
CA ARG A 170 12.23 9.05 -5.95
C ARG A 170 10.81 8.59 -5.57
N LEU A 171 10.19 9.21 -4.57
CA LEU A 171 8.81 8.90 -4.17
C LEU A 171 7.79 9.25 -5.27
N GLN A 172 8.02 10.33 -6.03
CA GLN A 172 7.16 10.68 -7.15
C GLN A 172 7.29 9.67 -8.30
N GLU A 173 8.50 9.20 -8.60
CA GLU A 173 8.75 8.17 -9.61
C GLU A 173 8.12 6.82 -9.20
N GLU A 174 8.31 6.40 -7.96
CA GLU A 174 7.71 5.17 -7.42
C GLU A 174 6.18 5.24 -7.46
N ALA A 175 5.57 6.38 -7.11
CA ALA A 175 4.12 6.58 -7.17
C ALA A 175 3.58 6.52 -8.61
N ALA A 176 4.30 7.08 -9.59
CA ALA A 176 3.92 7.00 -11.00
C ALA A 176 3.99 5.55 -11.51
N SER A 177 5.07 4.83 -11.19
CA SER A 177 5.24 3.43 -11.58
C SER A 177 4.17 2.52 -10.96
N GLU A 178 3.79 2.76 -9.70
CA GLU A 178 2.75 1.99 -9.03
C GLU A 178 1.36 2.29 -9.59
N ALA A 179 1.08 3.54 -9.98
CA ALA A 179 -0.16 3.90 -10.66
C ALA A 179 -0.31 3.19 -12.02
N ASP A 180 0.77 3.15 -12.81
CA ASP A 180 0.81 2.44 -14.09
C ASP A 180 0.63 0.92 -13.90
N HIS A 181 1.31 0.35 -12.91
CA HIS A 181 1.18 -1.07 -12.58
C HIS A 181 -0.25 -1.41 -12.12
N LYS A 182 -0.85 -0.57 -11.29
CA LYS A 182 -2.24 -0.73 -10.86
C LYS A 182 -3.20 -0.70 -12.05
N ALA A 183 -3.03 0.27 -12.96
CA ALA A 183 -3.85 0.36 -14.17
C ALA A 183 -3.73 -0.90 -15.05
N PHE A 184 -2.51 -1.44 -15.18
CA PHE A 184 -2.26 -2.70 -15.87
C PHE A 184 -2.97 -3.89 -15.18
N CYS A 185 -2.83 -4.03 -13.86
CA CYS A 185 -3.51 -5.08 -13.11
C CYS A 185 -5.04 -4.98 -13.22
N ASP A 186 -5.61 -3.78 -13.09
CA ASP A 186 -7.05 -3.55 -13.20
C ASP A 186 -7.57 -3.95 -14.60
N ASP A 187 -6.83 -3.62 -15.66
CA ASP A 187 -7.21 -3.96 -17.04
C ASP A 187 -7.10 -5.47 -17.33
N GLU A 188 -6.01 -6.11 -16.92
CA GLU A 188 -5.82 -7.55 -17.10
C GLU A 188 -6.81 -8.37 -16.28
N LEU A 189 -7.11 -7.97 -15.04
CA LEU A 189 -8.15 -8.61 -14.23
C LEU A 189 -9.54 -8.45 -14.86
N ARG A 190 -9.84 -7.27 -15.41
CA ARG A 190 -11.09 -7.03 -16.14
C ARG A 190 -11.20 -7.92 -17.38
N LYS A 191 -10.16 -8.01 -18.20
CA LYS A 191 -10.10 -8.90 -19.38
C LYS A 191 -10.27 -10.36 -18.97
N ASN A 192 -9.57 -10.80 -17.92
CA ASN A 192 -9.67 -12.16 -17.41
C ASN A 192 -11.11 -12.47 -16.95
N LYS A 193 -11.74 -11.56 -16.21
CA LYS A 193 -13.13 -11.70 -15.75
C LYS A 193 -14.12 -11.80 -16.91
N LEU A 194 -13.96 -10.96 -17.94
CA LEU A 194 -14.80 -11.04 -19.15
C LEU A 194 -14.60 -12.36 -19.89
N LYS A 195 -13.35 -12.80 -20.08
CA LYS A 195 -13.03 -14.08 -20.72
C LYS A 195 -13.61 -15.26 -19.94
N ARG A 196 -13.49 -15.26 -18.61
CA ARG A 196 -14.09 -16.27 -17.74
C ARG A 196 -15.61 -16.32 -17.91
N LYS A 197 -16.30 -15.18 -17.81
CA LYS A 197 -17.75 -15.12 -18.02
C LYS A 197 -18.19 -15.62 -19.39
N HIS A 198 -17.45 -15.25 -20.44
CA HIS A 198 -17.72 -15.74 -21.79
C HIS A 198 -17.55 -17.26 -21.90
N MET A 199 -16.44 -17.80 -21.38
CA MET A 199 -16.20 -19.25 -21.39
C MET A 199 -17.21 -20.02 -20.54
N GLU A 200 -17.66 -19.45 -19.43
CA GLU A 200 -18.70 -20.03 -18.56
C GLU A 200 -20.07 -20.03 -19.27
N SER A 201 -20.43 -18.94 -19.95
CA SER A 201 -21.61 -18.87 -20.81
C SER A 201 -21.58 -19.88 -21.95
N GLU A 202 -20.43 -20.01 -22.64
CA GLU A 202 -20.25 -21.00 -23.70
C GLU A 202 -20.32 -22.44 -23.17
N SER A 203 -19.73 -22.70 -22.00
CA SER A 203 -19.82 -24.00 -21.35
C SER A 203 -21.27 -24.36 -20.99
N ALA A 204 -22.05 -23.40 -20.48
CA ALA A 204 -23.46 -23.59 -20.18
C ALA A 204 -24.28 -23.87 -21.45
N ARG A 205 -24.03 -23.13 -22.54
CA ARG A 205 -24.66 -23.36 -23.85
C ARG A 205 -24.35 -24.76 -24.37
N LEU A 206 -23.08 -25.16 -24.38
CA LEU A 206 -22.67 -26.49 -24.84
C LEU A 206 -23.27 -27.61 -23.99
N HIS A 207 -23.40 -27.41 -22.67
CA HIS A 207 -24.09 -28.38 -21.81
C HIS A 207 -25.58 -28.50 -22.15
N ALA A 208 -26.28 -27.38 -22.38
CA ALA A 208 -27.67 -27.41 -22.81
C ALA A 208 -27.83 -28.14 -24.18
N GLU A 209 -26.94 -27.90 -25.14
CA GLU A 209 -26.94 -28.62 -26.43
C GLU A 209 -26.68 -30.13 -26.28
N ILE A 210 -25.79 -30.51 -25.35
CA ILE A 210 -25.55 -31.92 -25.02
C ILE A 210 -26.82 -32.57 -24.45
N GLU A 211 -27.51 -31.90 -23.52
CA GLU A 211 -28.76 -32.39 -22.94
C GLU A 211 -29.88 -32.53 -23.99
N GLU A 212 -30.04 -31.53 -24.86
CA GLU A 212 -31.00 -31.59 -25.98
C GLU A 212 -30.71 -32.77 -26.91
N LYS A 213 -29.44 -32.94 -27.31
CA LYS A 213 -29.00 -34.05 -28.18
C LYS A 213 -29.20 -35.41 -27.49
N ALA A 214 -28.94 -35.51 -26.19
CA ALA A 214 -29.15 -36.74 -25.42
C ALA A 214 -30.64 -37.12 -25.40
N MET A 215 -31.54 -36.16 -25.15
CA MET A 215 -32.98 -36.41 -25.22
C MET A 215 -33.44 -36.85 -26.61
N ALA A 216 -32.95 -36.22 -27.67
CA ALA A 216 -33.28 -36.61 -29.05
C ALA A 216 -32.80 -38.03 -29.39
N ILE A 217 -31.63 -38.44 -28.87
CA ILE A 217 -31.13 -39.82 -29.01
C ILE A 217 -32.07 -40.80 -28.30
N GLU A 218 -32.50 -40.50 -27.09
CA GLU A 218 -33.45 -41.36 -26.34
C GLU A 218 -34.82 -41.45 -27.04
N GLU A 219 -35.31 -40.35 -27.61
CA GLU A 219 -36.56 -40.34 -28.37
C GLU A 219 -36.47 -41.17 -29.64
N MET A 220 -35.44 -40.96 -30.47
CA MET A 220 -35.19 -41.79 -31.64
C MET A 220 -35.00 -43.27 -31.28
N ALA A 221 -34.35 -43.59 -30.16
CA ALA A 221 -34.18 -44.96 -29.71
C ALA A 221 -35.55 -45.62 -29.37
N LYS A 222 -36.46 -44.88 -28.73
CA LYS A 222 -37.83 -45.35 -28.47
C LYS A 222 -38.61 -45.55 -29.77
N GLU A 223 -38.53 -44.62 -30.72
CA GLU A 223 -39.19 -44.73 -32.02
C GLU A 223 -38.72 -45.96 -32.81
N ILE A 224 -37.40 -46.22 -32.82
CA ILE A 224 -36.83 -47.42 -33.44
C ILE A 224 -37.41 -48.69 -32.79
N GLN A 225 -37.52 -48.70 -31.46
CA GLN A 225 -38.06 -49.85 -30.73
C GLN A 225 -39.54 -50.09 -31.06
N THR A 226 -40.36 -49.03 -31.10
CA THR A 226 -41.78 -49.14 -31.47
C THR A 226 -41.98 -49.60 -32.91
N LEU A 227 -41.19 -49.06 -33.85
CA LEU A 227 -41.27 -49.46 -35.27
C LEU A 227 -40.82 -50.91 -35.48
N ALA A 228 -39.84 -51.39 -34.70
CA ALA A 228 -39.40 -52.79 -34.74
C ALA A 228 -40.49 -53.75 -34.22
N GLU A 229 -41.26 -53.34 -33.20
CA GLU A 229 -42.40 -54.09 -32.70
C GLU A 229 -43.57 -54.13 -33.69
N GLU A 230 -43.82 -53.04 -34.42
CA GLU A 230 -44.88 -52.97 -35.45
C GLU A 230 -44.57 -53.79 -36.72
N GLN A 231 -43.30 -54.07 -37.00
CA GLN A 231 -42.87 -54.86 -38.15
C GLN A 231 -42.73 -56.37 -37.88
N ALA A 232 -42.88 -56.81 -36.63
CA ALA A 232 -42.80 -58.21 -36.20
C ALA A 232 -44.19 -58.87 -36.12
#